data_AF-A0A8S1BMH3-F1
#
_entry.id   AF-A0A8S1BMH3-F1
#
_cell.length_a   1.000
_cell.length_b   1.000
_cell.length_c   1.000
_cell.angle_alpha   90.00
_cell.angle_beta   90.00
_cell.angle_gamma   90.00
#
_symmetry.space_group_name_H-M   'P 1'
#
loop_
_entity.id
_entity.type
_entity.pdbx_description
1 polymer ?
#
loop_
_entity_poly.entity_id
_entity_poly.type
_entity_poly.pdbx_seq_one_letter_code
_entity_poly.pdbx_strand_id
1 'polypeptide(L)'
;MFELRHEIELFLVEQGHDKYKQMLTDSFWVQKLAYLSDIFTKLNELNLGQQGRDTTIFTMQEEVESTIKKLSLWKSLIDKSKYDQFPNLKLFLDTTSSTVNEDLKSDTKYHLQNLRVALRSYFPEISPQWNWVTSSIVYTILSRTIPSTTYPSLIKRN
;
A
#
# COMPACT_ATOMS: atom_id res chain seq x y z
N MET A 1 5.88 -14.23 5.59
CA MET A 1 6.92 -14.73 4.64
C MET A 1 8.30 -14.32 5.10
N PHE A 2 8.55 -13.04 5.41
CA PHE A 2 9.84 -12.63 6.03
C PHE A 2 10.12 -13.27 7.40
N GLU A 3 9.09 -13.50 8.21
CA GLU A 3 9.21 -14.18 9.53
C GLU A 3 9.74 -15.61 9.40
N LEU A 4 9.48 -16.28 8.28
CA LEU A 4 9.88 -17.67 8.05
C LEU A 4 11.31 -17.81 7.52
N ARG A 5 12.09 -16.72 7.49
CA ARG A 5 13.39 -16.70 6.81
C ARG A 5 14.35 -17.73 7.40
N HIS A 6 14.30 -17.92 8.73
CA HIS A 6 15.17 -18.86 9.41
C HIS A 6 14.76 -20.31 9.15
N GLU A 7 13.47 -20.64 9.17
CA GLU A 7 13.02 -22.00 8.84
C GLU A 7 13.31 -22.36 7.37
N ILE A 8 13.14 -21.39 6.45
CA ILE A 8 13.48 -21.59 5.03
C ILE A 8 15.00 -21.78 4.87
N GLU A 9 15.82 -21.03 5.60
CA GLU A 9 17.27 -21.20 5.59
C GLU A 9 17.66 -22.61 6.06
N LEU A 10 17.12 -23.08 7.18
CA LEU A 10 17.37 -24.42 7.71
C LEU A 10 16.96 -25.51 6.73
N PHE A 11 15.76 -25.40 6.14
CA PHE A 11 15.29 -26.34 5.12
C PHE A 11 16.23 -26.39 3.91
N LEU A 12 16.71 -25.25 3.40
CA LEU A 12 17.60 -25.20 2.25
C LEU A 12 18.97 -25.84 2.55
N VAL A 13 19.46 -25.74 3.78
CA VAL A 13 20.68 -26.43 4.24
C VAL A 13 20.47 -27.94 4.21
N GLU A 14 19.35 -28.42 4.73
CA GLU A 14 19.01 -29.86 4.73
C GLU A 14 18.88 -30.43 3.31
N GLN A 15 18.40 -29.63 2.35
CA GLN A 15 18.25 -30.05 0.95
C GLN A 15 19.51 -29.83 0.08
N GLY A 16 20.61 -29.34 0.63
CA GLY A 16 21.86 -29.11 -0.13
C GLY A 16 21.78 -27.96 -1.13
N HIS A 17 20.95 -26.95 -0.85
CA HIS A 17 20.65 -25.82 -1.72
C HIS A 17 21.45 -24.56 -1.36
N ASP A 18 22.77 -24.68 -1.24
CA ASP A 18 23.69 -23.65 -0.72
C ASP A 18 23.61 -22.30 -1.45
N LYS A 19 23.33 -22.31 -2.76
CA LYS A 19 23.16 -21.09 -3.55
C LYS A 19 21.99 -20.23 -3.05
N TYR A 20 20.89 -20.84 -2.66
CA TYR A 20 19.69 -20.15 -2.19
C TYR A 20 19.86 -19.70 -0.73
N LYS A 21 20.59 -20.47 0.07
CA LYS A 21 21.03 -20.06 1.40
C LYS A 21 21.84 -18.75 1.34
N GLN A 22 22.81 -18.65 0.44
CA GLN A 22 23.62 -17.44 0.30
C GLN A 22 22.77 -16.18 0.05
N MET A 23 21.66 -16.31 -0.67
CA MET A 23 20.71 -15.20 -0.87
C MET A 23 19.95 -14.82 0.41
N LEU A 24 19.77 -15.72 1.37
CA LEU A 24 19.13 -15.42 2.66
C LEU A 24 20.10 -14.85 3.71
N THR A 25 21.41 -14.94 3.44
CA THR A 25 22.47 -14.36 4.26
C THR A 25 23.05 -13.07 3.69
N ASP A 26 22.92 -12.85 2.37
CA ASP A 26 23.39 -11.64 1.69
C ASP A 26 22.52 -10.43 2.09
N SER A 27 23.16 -9.37 2.58
CA SER A 27 22.47 -8.19 3.11
C SER A 27 21.56 -7.54 2.06
N PHE A 28 22.01 -7.44 0.81
CA PHE A 28 21.22 -6.81 -0.25
C PHE A 28 19.96 -7.63 -0.56
N TRP A 29 20.10 -8.96 -0.70
CA TRP A 29 18.96 -9.85 -0.92
C TRP A 29 17.97 -9.86 0.25
N VAL A 30 18.47 -9.83 1.48
CA VAL A 30 17.61 -9.79 2.67
C VAL A 30 16.80 -8.50 2.73
N GLN A 31 17.43 -7.35 2.43
CA GLN A 31 16.70 -6.08 2.35
C GLN A 31 15.62 -6.13 1.24
N LYS A 32 15.95 -6.69 0.08
CA LYS A 32 14.99 -6.87 -1.03
C LYS A 32 13.82 -7.76 -0.63
N LEU A 33 14.09 -8.86 0.05
CA LEU A 33 13.07 -9.78 0.57
C LEU A 33 12.18 -9.09 1.62
N ALA A 34 12.77 -8.32 2.53
CA ALA A 34 12.04 -7.56 3.54
C ALA A 34 11.06 -6.58 2.90
N TYR A 35 11.54 -5.78 1.94
CA TYR A 35 10.71 -4.87 1.16
C TYR A 35 9.58 -5.59 0.42
N LEU A 36 9.88 -6.69 -0.28
CA LEU A 36 8.88 -7.46 -1.02
C LEU A 36 7.81 -8.03 -0.09
N SER A 37 8.20 -8.57 1.07
CA SER A 37 7.26 -9.04 2.08
C SER A 37 6.34 -7.90 2.54
N ASP A 38 6.87 -6.72 2.83
CA ASP A 38 6.07 -5.57 3.26
C ASP A 38 5.08 -5.11 2.19
N ILE A 39 5.50 -4.98 0.93
CA ILE A 39 4.62 -4.49 -0.15
C ILE A 39 3.55 -5.53 -0.51
N PHE A 40 3.88 -6.83 -0.50
CA PHE A 40 2.89 -7.88 -0.74
C PHE A 40 1.87 -7.98 0.39
N THR A 41 2.27 -7.81 1.65
CA THR A 41 1.31 -7.75 2.76
C THR A 41 0.31 -6.61 2.56
N LYS A 42 0.78 -5.41 2.20
CA LYS A 42 -0.11 -4.25 1.92
C LYS A 42 -1.04 -4.49 0.73
N LEU A 43 -0.56 -5.15 -0.32
CA LEU A 43 -1.39 -5.52 -1.47
C LEU A 43 -2.42 -6.59 -1.10
N ASN A 44 -2.03 -7.55 -0.26
CA ASN A 44 -2.95 -8.56 0.26
C ASN A 44 -4.02 -7.92 1.17
N GLU A 45 -3.65 -6.96 2.02
CA GLU A 45 -4.61 -6.18 2.81
C GLU A 45 -5.61 -5.43 1.93
N LEU A 46 -5.14 -4.80 0.84
CA LEU A 46 -6.01 -4.17 -0.15
C LEU A 46 -6.94 -5.20 -0.80
N ASN A 47 -6.41 -6.34 -1.25
CA ASN A 47 -7.20 -7.38 -1.90
C ASN A 47 -8.23 -8.01 -0.95
N LEU A 48 -7.86 -8.26 0.31
CA LEU A 48 -8.76 -8.78 1.35
C LEU A 48 -9.82 -7.75 1.75
N GLY A 49 -9.48 -6.46 1.78
CA GLY A 49 -10.45 -5.37 1.99
C GLY A 49 -11.55 -5.35 0.93
N GLN A 50 -11.24 -5.84 -0.28
CA GLN A 50 -12.17 -5.95 -1.40
C GLN A 50 -12.91 -7.30 -1.47
N GLN A 51 -12.43 -8.35 -0.79
CA GLN A 51 -13.06 -9.67 -0.79
C GLN A 51 -14.10 -9.79 0.36
N GLY A 52 -15.36 -10.02 0.01
CA GLY A 52 -16.36 -10.50 0.96
C GLY A 52 -17.13 -9.45 1.78
N ARG A 53 -17.00 -8.16 1.48
CA ARG A 53 -17.93 -7.13 1.99
C ARG A 53 -18.96 -6.78 0.90
N ASP A 54 -20.12 -6.28 1.29
CA ASP A 54 -21.02 -5.51 0.40
C ASP A 54 -20.36 -4.17 0.03
N THR A 55 -19.16 -4.23 -0.54
CA THR A 55 -18.34 -3.08 -0.88
C THR A 55 -19.01 -2.38 -2.05
N THR A 56 -19.58 -1.21 -1.78
CA THR A 56 -20.11 -0.38 -2.87
C THR A 56 -18.94 0.06 -3.76
N ILE A 57 -19.17 0.23 -5.06
CA ILE A 57 -18.18 0.72 -6.03
C ILE A 57 -17.42 1.97 -5.50
N PHE A 58 -18.12 2.84 -4.77
CA PHE A 58 -17.55 4.02 -4.14
C PHE A 58 -16.52 3.70 -3.04
N THR A 59 -16.79 2.75 -2.15
CA THR A 59 -15.86 2.36 -1.08
C THR A 59 -14.61 1.71 -1.65
N MET A 60 -14.77 0.88 -2.69
CA MET A 60 -13.64 0.30 -3.42
C MET A 60 -12.78 1.38 -4.07
N GLN A 61 -13.41 2.38 -4.72
CA GLN A 61 -12.72 3.52 -5.29
C GLN A 61 -11.93 4.32 -4.23
N GLU A 62 -12.53 4.61 -3.09
CA GLU A 62 -11.86 5.34 -2.01
C GLU A 62 -10.64 4.59 -1.46
N GLU A 63 -10.74 3.26 -1.30
CA GLU A 63 -9.62 2.43 -0.85
C GLU A 63 -8.47 2.40 -1.86
N VAL A 64 -8.79 2.27 -3.16
CA VAL A 64 -7.78 2.32 -4.23
C VAL A 64 -7.14 3.70 -4.32
N GLU A 65 -7.93 4.78 -4.23
CA GLU A 65 -7.41 6.15 -4.22
C GLU A 65 -6.50 6.41 -3.02
N SER A 66 -6.91 5.95 -1.84
CA SER A 66 -6.08 6.00 -0.63
C SER A 66 -4.75 5.27 -0.85
N THR A 67 -4.79 4.09 -1.49
CA THR A 67 -3.58 3.32 -1.81
C THR A 67 -2.68 4.05 -2.80
N ILE A 68 -3.22 4.63 -3.88
CA ILE A 68 -2.46 5.42 -4.86
C ILE A 68 -1.76 6.62 -4.19
N LYS A 69 -2.44 7.29 -3.26
CA LYS A 69 -1.87 8.38 -2.46
C LYS A 69 -0.77 7.88 -1.52
N LYS A 70 -0.99 6.75 -0.85
CA LYS A 70 0.01 6.09 0.01
C LYS A 70 1.28 5.71 -0.77
N LEU A 71 1.15 5.13 -1.97
CA LEU A 71 2.30 4.79 -2.83
C LEU A 71 3.13 6.01 -3.19
N SER A 72 2.47 7.13 -3.51
CA SER A 72 3.13 8.40 -3.80
C SER A 72 3.87 8.96 -2.58
N LEU A 73 3.22 8.89 -1.40
CA LEU A 73 3.82 9.28 -0.13
C LEU A 73 5.04 8.41 0.19
N TRP A 74 4.93 7.08 0.13
CA TRP A 74 6.03 6.17 0.45
C TRP A 74 7.25 6.39 -0.46
N LYS A 75 7.03 6.64 -1.75
CA LYS A 75 8.09 7.04 -2.68
C LYS A 75 8.83 8.30 -2.20
N SER A 76 8.11 9.32 -1.73
CA SER A 76 8.72 10.55 -1.20
C SER A 76 9.43 10.36 0.15
N LEU A 77 9.01 9.36 0.93
CA LEU A 77 9.63 9.03 2.22
C LEU A 77 10.94 8.27 2.03
N ILE A 78 11.02 7.42 1.00
CA ILE A 78 12.27 6.77 0.60
C ILE A 78 13.33 7.81 0.22
N ASP A 79 12.97 8.90 -0.45
CA ASP A 79 13.91 10.01 -0.74
C ASP A 79 14.49 10.64 0.54
N LYS A 80 13.70 10.63 1.62
CA LYS A 80 14.09 11.12 2.95
C LYS A 80 14.72 10.03 3.83
N SER A 81 15.01 8.85 3.26
CA SER A 81 15.51 7.67 3.97
C SER A 81 14.63 7.27 5.18
N LYS A 82 13.32 7.41 5.03
CA LYS A 82 12.31 6.99 6.03
C LYS A 82 11.59 5.75 5.54
N TYR A 83 11.58 4.71 6.38
CA TYR A 83 11.08 3.38 6.03
C TYR A 83 10.02 2.87 7.01
N ASP A 84 9.40 3.73 7.82
CA ASP A 84 8.42 3.33 8.85
C ASP A 84 7.19 2.58 8.32
N GLN A 85 6.97 2.65 7.02
CA GLN A 85 5.87 2.03 6.32
C GLN A 85 6.24 0.61 5.85
N PHE A 86 7.51 0.23 5.95
CA PHE A 86 8.05 -1.07 5.58
C PHE A 86 8.63 -1.71 6.86
N PRO A 87 7.79 -2.31 7.72
CA PRO A 87 8.20 -2.76 9.05
C PRO A 87 9.27 -3.84 9.00
N ASN A 88 9.20 -4.80 8.06
CA ASN A 88 10.24 -5.83 7.93
C ASN A 88 11.57 -5.21 7.49
N LEU A 89 11.53 -4.29 6.51
CA LEU A 89 12.74 -3.59 6.06
C LEU A 89 13.33 -2.74 7.19
N LYS A 90 12.50 -1.96 7.88
CA LYS A 90 12.93 -1.12 9.02
C LYS A 90 13.56 -1.96 10.12
N LEU A 91 12.88 -3.04 10.54
CA LEU A 91 13.39 -3.94 11.56
C LEU A 91 14.77 -4.51 11.18
N PHE A 92 14.93 -4.91 9.92
CA PHE A 92 16.22 -5.40 9.44
C PHE A 92 17.30 -4.33 9.58
N LEU A 93 17.07 -3.12 9.06
CA LEU A 93 18.03 -2.01 9.12
C LEU A 93 18.40 -1.62 10.55
N ASP A 94 17.40 -1.56 11.43
CA ASP A 94 17.59 -1.23 12.84
C ASP A 94 18.41 -2.31 13.56
N THR A 95 18.17 -3.59 13.25
CA THR A 95 18.88 -4.74 13.85
C THR A 95 20.33 -4.84 13.38
N THR A 96 20.59 -4.57 12.10
CA THR A 96 21.94 -4.67 11.51
C THR A 96 22.71 -3.35 11.56
N SER A 97 22.10 -2.26 12.07
CA SER A 97 22.66 -0.90 12.02
C SER A 97 23.12 -0.51 10.60
N SER A 98 22.46 -1.02 9.56
CA SER A 98 22.85 -0.83 8.17
C SER A 98 21.97 0.18 7.46
N THR A 99 22.51 0.83 6.43
CA THR A 99 21.73 1.67 5.52
C THR A 99 21.12 0.85 4.40
N VAL A 100 20.04 1.36 3.80
CA VAL A 100 19.45 0.77 2.60
C VAL A 100 20.44 0.88 1.45
N ASN A 101 20.61 -0.20 0.70
CA ASN A 101 21.38 -0.22 -0.52
C ASN A 101 20.79 0.75 -1.58
N GLU A 102 21.62 1.53 -2.26
CA GLU A 102 21.17 2.56 -3.22
C GLU A 102 20.46 1.99 -4.46
N ASP A 103 20.84 0.79 -4.92
CA ASP A 103 20.12 0.11 -6.00
C ASP A 103 18.74 -0.31 -5.52
N LEU A 104 18.64 -0.85 -4.30
CA LEU A 104 17.35 -1.19 -3.70
C LEU A 104 16.47 0.05 -3.52
N LYS A 105 17.05 1.19 -3.13
CA LYS A 105 16.33 2.46 -3.02
C LYS A 105 15.73 2.87 -4.36
N SER A 106 16.51 2.77 -5.43
CA SER A 106 16.08 3.08 -6.80
C SER A 106 15.02 2.11 -7.31
N ASP A 107 15.23 0.80 -7.13
CA ASP A 107 14.29 -0.26 -7.48
C ASP A 107 12.95 -0.08 -6.76
N THR A 108 13.00 0.24 -5.47
CA THR A 108 11.80 0.46 -4.66
C THR A 108 11.00 1.64 -5.20
N LYS A 109 11.65 2.77 -5.49
CA LYS A 109 10.97 3.95 -6.05
C LYS A 109 10.35 3.65 -7.41
N TYR A 110 11.07 2.93 -8.27
CA TYR A 110 10.59 2.51 -9.58
C TYR A 110 9.39 1.59 -9.46
N HIS A 111 9.47 0.58 -8.60
CA HIS A 111 8.39 -0.37 -8.35
C HIS A 111 7.13 0.32 -7.80
N LEU A 112 7.24 1.19 -6.80
CA LEU A 112 6.09 1.93 -6.26
C LEU A 112 5.44 2.83 -7.33
N GLN A 113 6.24 3.46 -8.19
CA GLN A 113 5.73 4.26 -9.30
C GLN A 113 4.95 3.40 -10.31
N ASN A 114 5.48 2.24 -10.69
CA ASN A 114 4.82 1.33 -11.61
C ASN A 114 3.54 0.74 -11.02
N LEU A 115 3.57 0.37 -9.73
CA LEU A 115 2.41 -0.14 -9.03
C LEU A 115 1.29 0.90 -8.97
N ARG A 116 1.64 2.16 -8.73
CA ARG A 116 0.70 3.28 -8.79
C ARG A 116 0.07 3.41 -10.19
N VAL A 117 0.89 3.38 -11.25
CA VAL A 117 0.41 3.48 -12.64
C VAL A 117 -0.51 2.32 -12.97
N ALA A 118 -0.14 1.10 -12.57
CA ALA A 118 -0.96 -0.09 -12.76
C ALA A 118 -2.30 0.03 -12.03
N LEU A 119 -2.32 0.40 -10.75
CA LEU A 119 -3.56 0.61 -10.01
C LEU A 119 -4.46 1.66 -10.66
N ARG A 120 -3.90 2.79 -11.11
CA ARG A 120 -4.66 3.83 -11.82
C ARG A 120 -5.23 3.33 -13.16
N SER A 121 -4.52 2.44 -13.85
CA SER A 121 -5.00 1.83 -15.10
C SER A 121 -6.14 0.85 -14.88
N TYR A 122 -6.09 0.06 -13.80
CA TYR A 122 -7.18 -0.86 -13.45
C TYR A 122 -8.39 -0.15 -12.83
N PHE A 123 -8.15 0.96 -12.12
CA PHE A 123 -9.15 1.76 -11.42
C PHE A 123 -9.06 3.23 -11.87
N PRO A 124 -9.66 3.57 -13.03
CA PRO A 124 -9.74 4.94 -13.49
C PRO A 124 -10.63 5.79 -12.57
N GLU A 125 -10.38 7.09 -12.53
CA GLU A 125 -11.22 8.02 -11.76
C GLU A 125 -12.66 7.96 -12.26
N ILE A 126 -13.63 7.92 -11.33
CA ILE A 126 -15.04 8.07 -11.70
C ILE A 126 -15.19 9.39 -12.45
N SER A 127 -15.77 9.32 -13.64
CA SER A 127 -15.90 10.53 -14.44
C SER A 127 -16.75 11.59 -13.74
N PRO A 128 -16.50 12.88 -14.03
CA PRO A 128 -17.25 13.98 -13.44
C PRO A 128 -18.78 13.90 -13.62
N GLN A 129 -19.29 13.21 -14.65
CA GLN A 129 -20.74 13.03 -14.85
C GLN A 129 -21.42 12.18 -13.77
N TRP A 130 -20.67 11.46 -12.92
CA TRP A 130 -21.21 10.70 -11.79
C TRP A 130 -20.97 11.40 -10.44
N ASN A 131 -20.40 12.61 -10.44
CA ASN A 131 -20.19 13.40 -9.22
C ASN A 131 -21.50 13.73 -8.49
N TRP A 132 -22.63 13.76 -9.19
CA TRP A 132 -23.93 13.94 -8.54
C TRP A 132 -24.31 12.74 -7.68
N VAL A 133 -23.89 11.52 -8.04
CA VAL A 133 -24.18 10.30 -7.27
C VAL A 133 -23.36 10.29 -5.98
N THR A 134 -22.07 10.62 -6.07
CA THR A 134 -21.19 10.73 -4.89
C THR A 134 -21.66 11.85 -3.97
N SER A 135 -21.98 13.02 -4.53
CA SER A 135 -22.50 14.17 -3.77
C SER A 135 -23.85 13.86 -3.13
N SER A 136 -24.74 13.14 -3.83
CA SER A 136 -26.07 12.76 -3.32
C SER A 136 -25.96 11.73 -2.20
N ILE A 137 -25.05 10.75 -2.29
CA ILE A 137 -24.81 9.77 -1.21
C ILE A 137 -24.20 10.45 0.01
N VAL A 138 -23.17 11.29 -0.16
CA VAL A 138 -22.57 12.07 0.93
C VAL A 138 -23.61 12.97 1.59
N TYR A 139 -24.42 13.68 0.80
CA TYR A 139 -25.53 14.50 1.31
C TYR A 139 -26.57 13.65 2.05
N THR A 140 -26.93 12.48 1.52
CA THR A 140 -27.90 11.57 2.15
C THR A 140 -27.37 11.05 3.49
N ILE A 141 -26.10 10.68 3.59
CA ILE A 141 -25.47 10.24 4.84
C ILE A 141 -25.38 11.40 5.85
N LEU A 142 -24.98 12.59 5.41
CA LEU A 142 -24.91 13.78 6.28
C LEU A 142 -26.30 14.21 6.76
N SER A 143 -27.32 14.15 5.91
CA SER A 143 -28.71 14.48 6.26
C SER A 143 -29.36 13.50 7.23
N ARG A 144 -28.85 12.27 7.30
CA ARG A 144 -29.31 11.24 8.26
C ARG A 144 -28.60 11.34 9.62
N THR A 145 -27.42 11.94 9.68
CA THR A 145 -26.59 12.02 10.90
C THR A 145 -26.74 13.35 11.65
N ILE A 146 -27.31 14.38 11.01
CA ILE A 146 -27.55 15.70 11.62
C ILE A 146 -29.06 15.88 11.84
N PRO A 147 -29.54 16.28 13.04
CA PRO A 147 -30.96 16.60 13.24
C PRO A 147 -31.38 17.73 12.31
N SER A 148 -32.59 17.61 11.75
CA SER A 148 -33.18 18.42 10.68
C SER A 148 -33.47 19.90 11.02
N THR A 149 -32.69 20.55 11.88
CA THR A 149 -32.93 21.93 12.34
C THR A 149 -31.89 22.95 11.88
N THR A 150 -31.02 22.64 10.92
CA THR A 150 -30.10 23.66 10.38
C THR A 150 -29.89 23.52 8.87
N TYR A 151 -30.96 23.69 8.10
CA TYR A 151 -30.85 24.09 6.70
C TYR A 151 -31.89 25.16 6.34
N PRO A 152 -31.55 26.44 6.50
CA PRO A 152 -32.06 27.42 5.54
C PRO A 152 -30.97 28.41 5.13
N SER A 153 -30.27 28.14 4.03
CA SER A 153 -29.66 29.19 3.18
C SER A 153 -28.98 28.73 1.87
N LEU A 154 -28.81 27.44 1.59
CA LEU A 154 -28.11 27.01 0.35
C LEU A 154 -29.01 26.75 -0.87
N ILE A 155 -30.27 27.18 -0.85
CA ILE A 155 -31.09 27.27 -2.07
C ILE A 155 -31.52 28.72 -2.28
N LYS A 156 -30.59 29.53 -2.78
CA LYS A 156 -30.89 30.60 -3.72
C LYS A 156 -30.00 30.43 -4.93
N ARG A 157 -30.49 29.65 -5.90
CA ARG A 157 -30.10 29.79 -7.31
C ARG A 157 -31.12 30.74 -7.94
N ASN A 158 -30.61 31.74 -8.66
CA ASN A 158 -31.25 32.73 -9.55
C ASN A 158 -32.76 32.68 -9.69
#